data_AF-T0J4S0-F1
#
_entry.id   AF-T0J4S0-F1
#
_cell.length_a   1.000
_cell.length_b   1.000
_cell.length_c   1.000
_cell.angle_alpha   90.00
_cell.angle_beta   90.00
_cell.angle_gamma   90.00
#
_symmetry.space_group_name_H-M   'P 1'
#
loop_
_entity.id
_entity.type
_entity.pdbx_description
1 polymer ?
#
loop_
_entity_poly.entity_id
_entity_poly.type
_entity_poly.pdbx_seq_one_letter_code
_entity_poly.pdbx_strand_id
1 'polypeptide(L)'
;MQLNEVMLGLRRCAASQIAKHEACIAEQKHMEELHRQRDTLRARIAAEQRAVDQFYREAEAWQEARILRSYIKAVEAQRGSRDDKGETVAWARWARDQADRLDPLCSSPSSILDTPRRQYRELDQYEILNEDGTIERIWG
;
A
#
# COMPACT_ATOMS: atom_id res chain seq x y z
N MET A 1 10.77 -56.29 52.89
CA MET A 1 11.43 -56.13 51.57
C MET A 1 10.55 -55.50 50.49
N GLN A 2 9.21 -55.56 50.57
CA GLN A 2 8.29 -55.05 49.53
C GLN A 2 8.30 -53.52 49.31
N LEU A 3 8.55 -52.73 50.35
CA LEU A 3 8.52 -51.26 50.27
C LEU A 3 9.59 -50.68 49.33
N ASN A 4 10.78 -51.29 49.30
CA ASN A 4 11.89 -50.81 48.47
C ASN A 4 11.58 -51.02 46.98
N GLU A 5 10.94 -52.13 46.62
CA GLU A 5 10.56 -52.41 45.23
C GLU A 5 9.49 -51.45 44.72
N VAL A 6 8.49 -51.14 45.56
CA VAL A 6 7.45 -50.15 45.23
C VAL A 6 8.07 -48.77 45.04
N MET A 7 8.97 -48.34 45.93
CA MET A 7 9.65 -47.04 45.83
C MET A 7 10.56 -46.94 44.60
N LEU A 8 11.26 -48.03 44.23
CA LEU A 8 12.06 -48.10 43.01
C LEU A 8 11.20 -48.09 41.74
N GLY A 9 10.00 -48.67 41.79
CA GLY A 9 8.99 -48.56 40.73
C GLY A 9 8.52 -47.12 40.54
N LEU A 10 8.12 -46.46 41.62
CA LEU A 10 7.66 -45.07 41.61
C LEU A 10 8.74 -44.11 41.11
N ARG A 11 10.01 -44.28 41.53
CA ARG A 11 11.12 -43.45 41.05
C ARG A 11 11.34 -43.57 39.54
N ARG A 12 11.22 -44.78 38.99
CA ARG A 12 11.32 -45.03 37.54
C ARG A 12 10.14 -44.41 36.78
N CYS A 13 8.92 -44.55 37.29
CA CYS A 13 7.75 -43.92 36.69
C CYS A 13 7.86 -42.39 36.69
N ALA A 14 8.28 -41.78 37.82
CA ALA A 14 8.47 -40.34 37.92
C ALA A 14 9.56 -39.85 36.95
N ALA A 15 10.71 -40.53 36.87
CA ALA A 15 11.77 -40.19 35.92
C ALA A 15 11.29 -40.29 34.46
N SER A 16 10.51 -41.33 34.12
CA SER A 16 9.94 -41.47 32.78
C SER A 16 8.93 -40.37 32.46
N GLN A 17 8.09 -39.97 33.42
CA GLN A 17 7.14 -38.87 33.22
C GLN A 17 7.84 -37.52 33.05
N ILE A 18 8.88 -37.24 33.84
CA ILE A 18 9.69 -36.01 33.71
C ILE A 18 10.35 -35.97 32.32
N ALA A 19 10.99 -37.06 31.89
CA ALA A 19 11.63 -37.11 30.57
C ALA A 19 10.62 -36.91 29.41
N LYS A 20 9.42 -37.50 29.52
CA LYS A 20 8.35 -37.28 28.53
C LYS A 20 7.86 -35.83 28.50
N HIS A 21 7.70 -35.22 29.66
CA HIS A 21 7.27 -33.83 29.78
C HIS A 21 8.34 -32.87 29.24
N GLU A 22 9.61 -33.10 29.54
CA GLU A 22 10.74 -32.33 28.99
C GLU A 22 10.83 -32.47 27.47
N ALA A 23 10.66 -33.68 26.92
CA ALA A 23 10.64 -33.91 25.48
C ALA A 23 9.46 -33.17 24.81
N CYS A 24 8.26 -33.22 25.40
CA CYS A 24 7.10 -32.49 24.92
C CYS A 24 7.33 -30.97 24.91
N ILE A 25 7.90 -30.41 25.98
CA ILE A 25 8.25 -28.99 26.05
C ILE A 25 9.30 -28.63 25.00
N ALA A 26 10.33 -29.46 24.82
CA ALA A 26 11.38 -29.22 23.85
C ALA A 26 10.84 -29.23 22.42
N GLU A 27 9.97 -30.20 22.09
CA GLU A 27 9.29 -30.28 20.80
C GLU A 27 8.37 -29.08 20.57
N GLN A 28 7.57 -28.69 21.57
CA GLN A 28 6.72 -27.52 21.46
C GLN A 28 7.52 -26.24 21.23
N LYS A 29 8.61 -26.02 21.99
CA LYS A 29 9.50 -24.87 21.78
C LYS A 29 10.13 -24.87 20.39
N HIS A 30 10.53 -26.05 19.90
CA HIS A 30 11.09 -26.17 18.56
C HIS A 30 10.06 -25.81 17.49
N MET A 31 8.83 -26.31 17.62
CA MET A 31 7.74 -25.98 16.72
C MET A 31 7.39 -24.49 16.75
N GLU A 32 7.26 -23.90 17.94
CA GLU A 32 7.01 -22.46 18.10
C GLU A 32 8.08 -21.61 17.41
N GLU A 33 9.35 -21.99 17.55
CA GLU A 33 10.46 -21.27 16.91
C GLU A 33 10.41 -21.39 15.38
N LEU A 34 10.14 -22.59 14.85
CA LEU A 34 9.93 -22.78 13.42
C LEU A 34 8.75 -21.96 12.91
N HIS A 35 7.66 -21.87 13.66
CA HIS A 35 6.51 -21.04 13.32
C HIS A 35 6.89 -19.55 13.26
N ARG A 36 7.59 -19.04 14.28
CA ARG A 36 8.08 -17.65 14.31
C ARG A 36 9.00 -17.33 13.13
N GLN A 37 9.92 -18.23 12.80
CA GLN A 37 10.83 -18.06 11.66
C GLN A 37 10.06 -18.00 10.34
N ARG A 38 9.09 -18.89 10.16
CA ARG A 38 8.23 -18.91 8.96
C ARG A 38 7.39 -17.65 8.84
N ASP A 39 6.80 -17.16 9.93
CA ASP A 39 5.99 -15.95 9.91
C ASP A 39 6.84 -14.71 9.65
N THR A 40 8.04 -14.63 10.24
CA THR A 40 9.01 -13.57 9.96
C THR A 40 9.43 -13.58 8.49
N LEU A 41 9.72 -14.76 7.93
CA LEU A 41 10.08 -14.90 6.53
C LEU A 41 8.92 -14.50 5.61
N ARG A 42 7.68 -14.92 5.94
CA ARG A 42 6.48 -14.53 5.18
C ARG A 42 6.28 -13.02 5.18
N ALA A 43 6.45 -12.37 6.33
CA ALA A 43 6.34 -10.93 6.45
C ALA A 43 7.39 -10.19 5.61
N ARG A 44 8.63 -10.68 5.61
CA ARG A 44 9.72 -10.13 4.77
C ARG A 44 9.42 -10.29 3.28
N ILE A 45 8.99 -11.48 2.84
CA ILE A 45 8.63 -11.73 1.45
C ILE A 45 7.46 -10.82 1.02
N ALA A 46 6.44 -10.66 1.86
CA ALA A 46 5.29 -9.81 1.55
C ALA A 46 5.65 -8.31 1.54
N ALA A 47 6.62 -7.88 2.34
CA ALA A 47 7.14 -6.52 2.29
C ALA A 47 7.95 -6.28 1.01
N GLU A 48 8.83 -7.21 0.67
CA GLU A 48 9.66 -7.15 -0.54
C GLU A 48 8.79 -7.15 -1.81
N GLN A 49 7.80 -8.05 -1.89
CA GLN A 49 6.89 -8.10 -3.03
C GLN A 49 6.16 -6.77 -3.23
N ARG A 50 5.66 -6.15 -2.16
CA ARG A 50 5.02 -4.83 -2.24
C ARG A 50 5.98 -3.73 -2.71
N ALA A 51 7.24 -3.78 -2.27
CA ALA A 51 8.25 -2.83 -2.71
C ALA A 51 8.59 -3.01 -4.20
N VAL A 52 8.72 -4.25 -4.66
CA VAL A 52 8.96 -4.59 -6.08
C VAL A 52 7.77 -4.16 -6.95
N ASP A 53 6.54 -4.47 -6.53
CA ASP A 53 5.33 -4.07 -7.25
C ASP A 53 5.23 -2.54 -7.35
N GLN A 54 5.55 -1.82 -6.26
CA GLN A 54 5.59 -0.37 -6.26
C GLN A 54 6.66 0.18 -7.21
N PHE A 55 7.86 -0.40 -7.20
CA PHE A 55 8.95 -0.01 -8.08
C PHE A 55 8.57 -0.17 -9.55
N TYR A 56 7.92 -1.27 -9.95
CA TYR A 56 7.45 -1.45 -11.32
C TYR A 56 6.39 -0.42 -11.71
N ARG A 57 5.42 -0.14 -10.83
CA ARG A 57 4.41 0.91 -11.07
C ARG A 57 5.04 2.29 -11.25
N GLU A 58 6.01 2.64 -10.42
CA GLU A 58 6.72 3.91 -10.52
C GLU A 58 7.53 4.00 -11.83
N ALA A 59 8.21 2.93 -12.21
CA ALA A 59 8.97 2.88 -13.47
C ALA A 59 8.06 3.01 -14.70
N GLU A 60 6.89 2.36 -14.68
CA GLU A 60 5.87 2.48 -15.72
C GLU A 60 5.33 3.91 -15.81
N ALA A 61 4.90 4.48 -14.68
CA ALA A 61 4.38 5.85 -14.62
C ALA A 61 5.40 6.89 -15.10
N TRP A 62 6.68 6.72 -14.74
CA TRP A 62 7.77 7.55 -15.23
C TRP A 62 7.94 7.44 -16.76
N GLN A 63 7.89 6.23 -17.30
CA GLN A 63 8.03 6.00 -18.74
C GLN A 63 6.84 6.60 -19.52
N GLU A 64 5.62 6.46 -19.00
CA GLU A 64 4.43 7.10 -19.56
C GLU A 64 4.54 8.62 -19.57
N ALA A 65 4.93 9.24 -18.45
CA ALA A 65 5.16 10.68 -18.37
C ALA A 65 6.18 11.16 -19.40
N ARG A 66 7.28 10.40 -19.59
CA ARG A 66 8.29 10.69 -20.61
C ARG A 66 7.74 10.60 -22.03
N ILE A 67 6.92 9.60 -22.34
CA ILE A 67 6.25 9.48 -23.64
C ILE A 67 5.34 10.69 -23.88
N LEU A 68 4.54 11.09 -22.89
CA LEU A 68 3.66 12.26 -22.98
C LEU A 68 4.43 13.55 -23.22
N ARG A 69 5.52 13.79 -22.48
CA ARG A 69 6.39 14.97 -22.69
C ARG A 69 6.98 15.01 -24.10
N SER A 70 7.39 13.86 -24.64
CA SER A 70 7.87 13.77 -26.03
C SER A 70 6.76 14.06 -27.05
N TYR A 71 5.55 13.55 -26.83
CA TYR A 71 4.40 13.84 -27.67
C TYR A 71 4.05 15.33 -27.68
N ILE A 72 4.00 15.97 -26.49
CA ILE A 72 3.73 17.41 -26.37
C ILE A 72 4.75 18.22 -27.16
N LYS A 73 6.04 17.91 -27.04
CA LYS A 73 7.11 18.56 -27.82
C LYS A 73 6.89 18.41 -29.34
N ALA A 74 6.46 17.24 -29.80
CA ALA A 74 6.16 17.02 -31.22
C ALA A 74 4.97 17.87 -31.69
N VAL A 75 3.90 17.98 -30.89
CA VAL A 75 2.76 18.84 -31.19
C VAL A 75 3.16 20.31 -31.26
N GLU A 76 3.97 20.78 -30.31
CA GLU A 76 4.49 22.15 -30.30
C GLU A 76 5.35 22.45 -31.54
N ALA A 77 6.20 21.52 -31.93
CA ALA A 77 7.04 21.67 -33.13
C ALA A 77 6.19 21.74 -34.41
N GLN A 78 5.11 20.97 -34.51
CA GLN A 78 4.23 20.97 -35.68
C GLN A 78 3.36 22.24 -35.75
N ARG A 79 2.87 22.74 -34.62
CA ARG A 79 1.96 23.90 -34.55
C ARG A 79 2.68 25.24 -34.49
N GLY A 80 3.93 25.27 -34.03
CA GLY A 80 4.77 26.47 -33.93
C GLY A 80 5.02 27.21 -35.25
N SER A 81 4.63 26.65 -36.41
CA SER A 81 4.70 27.32 -37.71
C SER A 81 3.38 27.90 -38.24
N ARG A 82 2.22 27.62 -37.60
CA ARG A 82 0.90 27.89 -38.20
C ARG A 82 -0.12 28.59 -37.31
N ASP A 83 0.04 28.58 -35.99
CA ASP A 83 -1.06 28.93 -35.09
C ASP A 83 -0.72 30.07 -34.12
N ASP A 84 -1.70 30.96 -33.94
CA ASP A 84 -1.63 32.22 -33.22
C ASP A 84 -1.49 31.94 -31.70
N LYS A 85 -0.24 31.81 -31.26
CA LYS A 85 0.46 31.91 -29.95
C LYS A 85 -0.26 31.72 -28.59
N GLY A 86 -1.59 31.71 -28.47
CA GLY A 86 -2.32 31.59 -27.21
C GLY A 86 -2.78 30.17 -26.88
N GLU A 87 -3.60 29.57 -27.74
CA GLU A 87 -4.30 28.32 -27.45
C GLU A 87 -3.35 27.12 -27.37
N THR A 88 -2.43 27.01 -28.33
CA THR A 88 -1.41 25.93 -28.33
C THR A 88 -0.50 26.01 -27.10
N VAL A 89 -0.16 27.22 -26.64
CA VAL A 89 0.68 27.42 -25.44
C VAL A 89 -0.06 27.04 -24.17
N ALA A 90 -1.35 27.42 -24.05
CA ALA A 90 -2.18 27.05 -22.91
C ALA A 90 -2.38 25.54 -22.82
N TRP A 91 -2.69 24.89 -23.96
CA TRP A 91 -2.81 23.45 -24.04
C TRP A 91 -1.50 22.74 -23.68
N ALA A 92 -0.37 23.19 -24.24
CA ALA A 92 0.92 22.55 -23.96
C ALA A 92 1.33 22.70 -22.48
N ARG A 93 0.99 23.81 -21.83
CA ARG A 93 1.18 23.97 -20.38
C ARG A 93 0.32 22.96 -19.60
N TRP A 94 -0.99 22.95 -19.86
CA TRP A 94 -1.90 22.00 -19.22
C TRP A 94 -1.47 20.53 -19.42
N ALA A 95 -1.03 20.17 -20.62
CA ALA A 95 -0.60 18.81 -20.94
C ALA A 95 0.70 18.42 -20.22
N ARG A 96 1.65 19.35 -20.07
CA ARG A 96 2.86 19.12 -19.25
C ARG A 96 2.49 18.93 -17.79
N ASP A 97 1.59 19.74 -17.26
CA ASP A 97 1.13 19.59 -15.88
C ASP A 97 0.52 18.19 -15.68
N GLN A 98 -0.24 17.66 -16.65
CA GLN A 98 -0.75 16.27 -16.56
C GLN A 98 0.36 15.21 -16.61
N ALA A 99 1.38 15.38 -17.46
CA ALA A 99 2.51 14.46 -17.50
C ALA A 99 3.30 14.48 -16.17
N ASP A 100 3.46 15.66 -15.56
CA ASP A 100 4.16 15.83 -14.30
C ASP A 100 3.37 15.25 -13.11
N ARG A 101 2.04 15.14 -13.20
CA ARG A 101 1.21 14.43 -12.21
C ARG A 101 1.40 12.92 -12.22
N LEU A 102 1.79 12.34 -13.36
CA LEU A 102 2.07 10.91 -13.49
C LEU A 102 3.50 10.57 -13.08
N ASP A 103 4.44 11.51 -13.22
CA ASP A 103 5.85 11.27 -12.97
C ASP A 103 6.16 11.19 -11.47
N PRO A 104 6.56 10.02 -10.92
CA PRO A 104 6.86 9.87 -9.50
C PRO A 104 8.11 10.66 -9.06
N LEU A 105 8.93 11.15 -10.02
CA LEU A 105 10.13 11.94 -9.75
C LEU A 105 9.86 13.44 -9.71
N CYS A 106 8.64 13.87 -10.01
CA CYS A 106 8.26 15.28 -10.03
C CYS A 106 7.21 15.57 -8.95
N SER A 107 7.17 16.82 -8.48
CA SER A 107 6.06 17.27 -7.64
C SER A 107 4.79 17.31 -8.50
N SER A 108 3.76 16.55 -8.11
CA SER A 108 2.46 16.59 -8.79
C SER A 108 1.85 17.98 -8.66
N PRO A 109 1.64 18.72 -9.78
CA PRO A 109 0.93 19.99 -9.74
C PRO A 109 -0.55 19.77 -9.35
N SER A 110 -1.17 20.81 -8.79
CA SER A 110 -2.59 20.76 -8.44
C SER A 110 -3.48 20.75 -9.68
N SER A 111 -4.58 20.02 -9.61
CA SER A 111 -5.57 19.94 -10.66
C SER A 111 -6.98 20.07 -10.09
N ILE A 112 -7.92 20.54 -10.93
CA ILE A 112 -9.35 20.44 -10.64
C ILE A 112 -9.80 18.99 -10.42
N LEU A 113 -9.06 18.00 -10.95
CA LEU A 113 -9.33 16.59 -10.70
C LEU A 113 -9.02 16.17 -9.25
N ASP A 114 -8.26 16.97 -8.50
CA ASP A 114 -7.97 16.73 -7.08
C ASP A 114 -9.09 17.28 -6.16
N THR A 115 -10.08 17.99 -6.73
CA THR A 115 -11.22 18.52 -5.97
C THR A 115 -11.97 17.37 -5.30
N PRO A 116 -12.15 17.38 -3.96
CA PRO A 116 -12.90 16.35 -3.27
C PRO A 116 -14.35 16.28 -3.76
N ARG A 117 -14.85 15.06 -3.99
CA ARG A 117 -16.22 14.83 -4.50
C ARG A 117 -17.30 15.61 -3.74
N ARG A 118 -17.16 15.76 -2.41
CA ARG A 118 -18.09 16.53 -1.57
C ARG A 118 -18.30 17.99 -2.00
N GLN A 119 -17.35 18.59 -2.72
CA GLN A 119 -17.42 20.00 -3.12
C GLN A 119 -18.23 20.23 -4.40
N TYR A 120 -18.44 19.21 -5.23
CA TYR A 120 -19.20 19.31 -6.48
C TYR A 120 -20.29 18.24 -6.62
N ARG A 121 -20.46 17.38 -5.61
CA ARG A 121 -21.59 16.45 -5.56
C ARG A 121 -22.87 17.28 -5.41
N GLU A 122 -23.88 16.93 -6.19
CA GLU A 122 -25.23 17.45 -6.01
C GLU A 122 -25.73 17.11 -4.58
N LEU A 123 -26.26 18.11 -3.89
CA LEU A 123 -26.91 17.93 -2.60
C LEU A 123 -28.14 17.04 -2.79
N ASP A 124 -28.34 16.09 -1.89
CA ASP A 124 -29.58 15.34 -1.86
C ASP A 124 -30.73 16.27 -1.41
N GLN A 125 -31.98 15.93 -1.75
CA GLN A 125 -33.18 16.71 -1.39
C GLN A 125 -33.39 16.88 0.14
N TYR A 126 -32.58 16.22 0.94
CA TYR A 126 -32.57 16.23 2.40
C TYR A 126 -31.29 16.80 2.99
N GLU A 127 -30.43 17.45 2.20
CA GLU A 127 -29.18 18.06 2.63
C GLU A 127 -29.19 19.58 2.35
N ILE A 128 -28.77 20.40 3.32
CA ILE A 128 -28.61 21.86 3.17
C ILE A 128 -27.12 22.18 3.21
N LEU A 129 -26.67 23.06 2.31
CA LEU A 129 -25.37 23.70 2.40
C LEU A 129 -25.50 24.97 3.25
N ASN A 130 -24.86 24.99 4.40
CA ASN A 130 -24.79 26.14 5.27
C ASN A 130 -23.85 27.22 4.69
N GLU A 131 -23.97 28.46 5.18
CA GLU A 131 -23.15 29.60 4.70
C GLU A 131 -21.64 29.40 4.95
N ASP A 132 -21.28 28.56 5.91
CA ASP A 132 -19.90 28.17 6.23
C ASP A 132 -19.36 27.01 5.37
N GLY A 133 -20.17 26.50 4.43
CA GLY A 133 -19.81 25.40 3.54
C GLY A 133 -20.00 24.00 4.15
N THR A 134 -20.63 23.90 5.32
CA THR A 134 -20.98 22.60 5.93
C THR A 134 -22.27 22.03 5.32
N ILE A 135 -22.35 20.70 5.21
CA ILE A 135 -23.54 20.00 4.69
C ILE A 135 -24.25 19.34 5.88
N GLU A 136 -25.50 19.74 6.12
CA GLU A 136 -26.35 19.17 7.17
C GLU A 136 -27.56 18.43 6.58
N ARG A 137 -27.93 17.31 7.20
CA ARG A 137 -29.09 16.53 6.80
C ARG A 137 -30.33 17.00 7.56
N ILE A 138 -31.37 17.41 6.84
CA ILE A 138 -32.61 18.00 7.38
C ILE A 138 -33.42 16.99 8.20
N TRP A 139 -33.30 15.69 7.87
CA TRP A 139 -34.00 14.61 8.56
C TRP A 139 -33.06 13.44 8.83
N GLY A 140 -32.87 13.14 10.12
CA GLY A 140 -32.12 12.00 10.67
C GLY A 140 -32.75 11.54 11.97
#